data_AF-A0A2D9R0H1-F1
#
_entry.id   AF-A0A2D9R0H1-F1
#
_cell.length_a   1.000
_cell.length_b   1.000
_cell.length_c   1.000
_cell.angle_alpha   90.00
_cell.angle_beta   90.00
_cell.angle_gamma   90.00
#
_symmetry.space_group_name_H-M   'P 1'
#
loop_
_entity.id
_entity.type
_entity.pdbx_description
1 polymer ?
#
loop_
_entity_poly.entity_id
_entity_poly.type
_entity_poly.pdbx_seq_one_letter_code
_entity_poly.pdbx_strand_id
1 'polypeptide(L)' 'MRAMLQVFRAVASAMIGVGKKQNLEKDFESTEKNGPWSYIIVGLIMTILFIGTILFAVKFALS' A
#
# COMPACT_ATOMS: atom_id res chain seq x y z
N MET A 1 20.02 0.98 -8.85
CA MET A 1 20.05 0.83 -7.37
C MET A 1 19.32 1.93 -6.60
N ARG A 2 19.43 3.22 -6.96
CA ARG A 2 18.76 4.32 -6.22
C ARG A 2 17.21 4.31 -6.28
N ALA A 3 16.64 3.85 -7.39
CA ALA A 3 15.18 3.81 -7.58
C ALA A 3 14.46 2.79 -6.68
N MET A 4 15.04 1.61 -6.45
CA MET A 4 14.47 0.58 -5.57
C MET A 4 14.41 1.02 -4.11
N LEU A 5 15.44 1.74 -3.65
CA LEU A 5 15.48 2.35 -2.31
C LEU A 5 14.38 3.41 -2.13
N GLN A 6 14.06 4.14 -3.18
CA GLN A 6 13.01 5.18 -3.16
C GLN A 6 11.61 4.56 -3.06
N VAL A 7 11.36 3.46 -3.77
CA VAL A 7 10.11 2.69 -3.70
C VAL A 7 9.92 2.09 -2.31
N PHE A 8 10.97 1.50 -1.74
CA PHE A 8 10.90 0.89 -0.40
C PHE A 8 10.59 1.94 0.68
N ARG A 9 11.23 3.11 0.60
CA ARG A 9 11.00 4.21 1.53
C ARG A 9 9.59 4.78 1.41
N ALA A 10 9.06 4.88 0.20
CA ALA A 10 7.69 5.33 -0.05
C ALA A 10 6.66 4.36 0.56
N VAL A 11 6.83 3.05 0.33
CA VAL A 11 5.98 1.99 0.91
C VAL A 11 6.06 1.98 2.43
N ALA A 12 7.27 2.07 3.01
CA ALA A 12 7.44 2.17 4.46
C ALA A 12 6.81 3.44 5.05
N SER A 13 6.93 4.59 4.38
CA SER A 13 6.28 5.83 4.84
C SER A 13 4.76 5.79 4.71
N ALA A 14 4.22 5.05 3.74
CA ALA A 14 2.79 4.82 3.59
C ALA A 14 2.26 3.86 4.66
N MET A 15 3.03 2.85 5.05
CA MET A 15 2.73 1.98 6.20
C MET A 15 2.77 2.74 7.54
N ILE A 16 3.54 3.83 7.64
CA ILE A 16 3.57 4.73 8.80
C ILE A 16 2.37 5.73 8.79
N GLY A 17 1.58 5.78 7.71
CA GLY A 17 0.37 6.62 7.64
C GLY A 17 0.60 8.06 7.19
N VAL A 18 1.74 8.38 6.56
CA VAL A 18 2.02 9.72 6.03
C VAL A 18 1.32 9.92 4.67
N GLY A 19 -0.01 10.05 4.70
CA GLY A 19 -0.79 10.49 3.54
C GLY A 19 -0.66 12.00 3.35
N LYS A 20 0.15 12.46 2.39
CA LYS A 20 0.23 13.90 2.06
C LYS A 20 -1.13 14.39 1.56
N LYS A 21 -1.68 15.46 2.14
CA LYS A 21 -3.00 16.03 1.80
C LYS A 21 -3.20 16.27 0.30
N GLN A 22 -2.18 16.74 -0.41
CA GLN A 22 -2.23 16.95 -1.87
C GLN A 22 -2.43 15.67 -2.69
N ASN A 23 -2.01 14.51 -2.16
CA ASN A 23 -2.25 13.22 -2.82
C ASN A 23 -3.67 12.74 -2.53
N LEU A 24 -4.15 12.92 -1.30
CA LEU A 24 -5.54 12.62 -0.93
C LEU A 24 -6.55 13.41 -1.77
N GLU A 25 -6.36 14.72 -1.95
CA GLU A 25 -7.26 15.55 -2.77
C GLU A 25 -7.33 15.06 -4.22
N LYS A 26 -6.19 14.68 -4.82
CA LYS A 26 -6.13 14.10 -6.17
C LYS A 26 -6.80 12.73 -6.24
N ASP A 27 -6.64 11.91 -5.20
CA ASP A 27 -7.26 10.59 -5.13
C ASP A 27 -8.78 10.70 -5.00
N PHE A 28 -9.29 11.68 -4.24
CA PHE A 28 -10.71 11.99 -4.17
C PHE A 28 -11.27 12.50 -5.50
N GLU A 29 -10.60 13.46 -6.15
CA GLU A 29 -11.04 13.98 -7.45
C GLU A 29 -11.06 12.89 -8.54
N SER A 30 -10.05 12.02 -8.52
CA SER A 30 -9.96 10.88 -9.45
C SER A 30 -11.03 9.82 -9.17
N THR A 31 -11.34 9.58 -7.89
CA THR A 31 -12.42 8.70 -7.45
C THR A 31 -13.80 9.24 -7.83
N GLU A 32 -14.00 10.56 -7.73
CA GLU A 32 -15.26 11.21 -8.09
C GLU A 32 -15.53 11.12 -9.60
N LYS A 33 -14.48 11.20 -10.42
CA LYS A 33 -14.57 11.09 -11.89
C LYS A 33 -14.64 9.66 -12.41
N ASN A 34 -13.87 8.74 -11.82
CA ASN A 34 -13.66 7.39 -12.37
C ASN A 34 -14.23 6.26 -11.50
N GLY A 35 -14.79 6.60 -10.34
CA GLY A 35 -15.29 5.66 -9.35
C GLY A 35 -14.19 5.08 -8.44
N PRO A 36 -14.56 4.50 -7.28
CA PRO A 36 -13.61 4.07 -6.25
C PRO A 36 -12.99 2.69 -6.50
N TRP A 37 -13.43 1.97 -7.54
CA TRP A 37 -13.12 0.56 -7.74
C TRP A 37 -11.62 0.25 -7.80
N SER A 38 -10.82 1.10 -8.45
CA SER A 38 -9.36 0.91 -8.53
C SER A 38 -8.70 0.93 -7.13
N TYR A 39 -9.13 1.82 -6.24
CA TYR A 39 -8.61 1.92 -4.88
C TYR A 39 -9.03 0.72 -4.02
N ILE A 40 -10.27 0.25 -4.18
CA ILE A 40 -10.78 -0.94 -3.47
C ILE A 40 -9.97 -2.19 -3.86
N ILE A 41 -9.76 -2.42 -5.16
CA ILE A 41 -9.03 -3.59 -5.66
C ILE A 41 -7.58 -3.56 -5.15
N VAL A 42 -6.91 -2.41 -5.26
CA VAL A 42 -5.54 -2.26 -4.76
C VAL A 42 -5.47 -2.47 -3.24
N GLY A 43 -6.43 -1.93 -2.48
CA GLY A 43 -6.52 -2.14 -1.04
C GLY A 43 -6.68 -3.62 -0.65
N LEU A 44 -7.50 -4.36 -1.39
CA LEU A 44 -7.66 -5.81 -1.18
C LEU A 44 -6.37 -6.59 -1.47
N ILE A 45 -5.69 -6.28 -2.58
CA ILE A 45 -4.40 -6.90 -2.92
C ILE A 45 -3.38 -6.65 -1.81
N MET A 46 -3.25 -5.41 -1.35
CA MET A 46 -2.31 -5.04 -0.29
C MET A 46 -2.64 -5.75 1.04
N THR A 47 -3.93 -5.92 1.35
CA THR A 47 -4.38 -6.66 2.53
C THR A 47 -3.96 -8.13 2.46
N ILE A 48 -4.16 -8.79 1.31
CA ILE A 48 -3.76 -10.19 1.10
C ILE A 48 -2.25 -10.33 1.23
N LEU A 49 -1.48 -9.43 0.63
CA LEU A 49 -0.02 -9.43 0.74
C LEU A 49 0.45 -9.28 2.19
N PHE A 50 -0.18 -8.40 2.95
CA PHE A 50 0.13 -8.20 4.37
C PHE A 50 -0.11 -9.48 5.19
N ILE A 51 -1.29 -10.09 5.05
CA ILE A 51 -1.64 -11.34 5.74
C ILE A 51 -0.67 -12.46 5.32
N GLY A 52 -0.41 -12.61 4.03
CA GLY A 52 0.52 -13.63 3.51
C GLY A 52 1.94 -13.45 4.07
N THR A 53 2.39 -12.20 4.22
CA THR A 53 3.69 -11.89 4.83
C THR A 53 3.75 -12.32 6.30
N ILE A 54 2.70 -12.05 7.08
CA ILE A 54 2.63 -12.49 8.49
C ILE A 54 2.65 -14.01 8.57
N LEU A 55 1.81 -14.69 7.78
CA LEU A 55 1.75 -16.16 7.77
C LEU A 55 3.10 -16.77 7.40
N PHE A 56 3.78 -16.20 6.40
CA PHE A 56 5.12 -16.64 6.01
C PHE A 56 6.13 -16.43 7.14
N ALA A 57 6.15 -15.26 7.77
CA ALA A 57 7.06 -14.96 8.87
C ALA A 57 6.85 -15.90 10.07
N VAL A 58 5.60 -16.16 10.44
CA VAL A 58 5.25 -17.11 11.51
C VAL A 58 5.69 -18.52 11.16
N LYS A 59 5.41 -18.99 9.94
CA LYS A 59 5.80 -20.32 9.50
C LYS A 59 7.33 -20.47 9.46
N PHE A 60 8.03 -19.44 9.01
CA PHE A 60 9.49 -19.40 8.98
C PHE A 60 10.09 -19.45 10.39
N ALA A 61 9.50 -18.72 11.34
CA ALA A 61 9.97 -18.71 12.73
C ALA A 61 9.67 -20.00 13.51
N LEU A 62 8.63 -20.73 13.12
CA LEU A 62 8.24 -22.02 13.70
C LEU A 62 8.88 -23.24 12.99
N SER A 63 9.62 -23.02 11.89
CA SER A 63 10.39 -24.08 11.22
C SER A 63 11.79 -24.17 11.82
#